data_AF-A0A0A8YVF5-F1
#
_entry.id   AF-A0A0A8YVF5-F1
#
_cell.length_a   1.000
_cell.length_b   1.000
_cell.length_c   1.000
_cell.angle_alpha   90.00
_cell.angle_beta   90.00
_cell.angle_gamma   90.00
#
_symmetry.space_group_name_H-M   'P 1'
#
loop_
_entity.id
_entity.type
_entity.pdbx_description
1 polymer ?
#
loop_
_entity_poly.entity_id
_entity_poly.type
_entity_poly.pdbx_seq_one_letter_code
_entity_poly.pdbx_strand_id
1 'polypeptide(L)'
;MPSDKDREPTSIEPVGIEFEVFEADFHSSKWVGVTSIGDDQVVFVSKGYSQYVCVSQYKLRGDRIFILDDGTCDWLWKGMTSSYAVYDLSDGRTTSPMPSGSFKGEKAPAMWLFPPSVMW
;
A
#
# COMPACT_ATOMS: atom_id res chain seq x y z
N MET A 1 -25.79 22.37 20.47
CA MET A 1 -24.69 21.82 19.65
C MET A 1 -24.49 20.38 20.07
N PRO A 2 -24.84 19.36 19.26
CA PRO A 2 -24.63 17.97 19.63
C PRO A 2 -23.13 17.67 19.68
N SER A 3 -22.72 16.88 20.67
CA SER A 3 -21.33 16.52 20.97
C SER A 3 -20.74 15.57 19.92
N ASP A 4 -19.47 15.78 19.56
CA ASP A 4 -18.67 15.05 18.55
C ASP A 4 -18.42 13.53 18.84
N LYS A 5 -19.21 12.87 19.71
CA LYS A 5 -18.93 11.48 20.13
C LYS A 5 -19.51 10.37 19.24
N ASP A 6 -20.25 10.70 18.18
CA ASP A 6 -20.90 9.70 17.31
C ASP A 6 -20.40 9.71 15.86
N ARG A 7 -19.20 10.24 15.57
CA ARG A 7 -18.58 10.02 14.25
C ARG A 7 -18.06 8.58 14.17
N GLU A 8 -18.93 7.68 13.74
CA GLU A 8 -18.57 6.45 13.01
C GLU A 8 -17.34 6.74 12.13
N PRO A 9 -16.32 5.86 12.11
CA PRO A 9 -15.19 6.04 11.21
C PRO A 9 -15.75 6.01 9.79
N THR A 10 -15.86 7.19 9.18
CA THR A 10 -16.30 7.38 7.80
C THR A 10 -15.61 6.32 6.95
N SER A 11 -16.39 5.38 6.43
CA SER A 11 -15.89 4.36 5.53
C SER A 11 -15.21 5.10 4.38
N ILE A 12 -13.88 5.03 4.36
CA ILE A 12 -13.06 5.62 3.33
C ILE A 12 -13.44 4.85 2.07
N GLU A 13 -14.20 5.48 1.17
CA GLU A 13 -14.48 4.87 -0.12
C GLU A 13 -13.14 4.52 -0.77
N PRO A 14 -12.97 3.27 -1.24
CA PRO A 14 -11.75 2.87 -1.92
C PRO A 14 -11.56 3.84 -3.08
N VAL A 15 -10.39 4.46 -3.14
CA VAL A 15 -10.03 5.25 -4.31
C VAL A 15 -10.10 4.29 -5.49
N GLY A 16 -10.86 4.65 -6.52
CA GLY A 16 -11.21 3.81 -7.67
C GLY A 16 -10.03 3.49 -8.59
N ILE A 17 -8.90 3.12 -8.00
CA ILE A 17 -7.73 2.61 -8.67
C ILE A 17 -7.80 1.09 -8.53
N GLU A 18 -8.08 0.46 -9.65
CA GLU A 18 -8.06 -0.99 -9.81
C GLU A 18 -6.69 -1.40 -10.35
N PHE A 19 -6.17 -2.51 -9.83
CA PHE A 19 -4.90 -3.08 -10.25
C PHE A 19 -5.09 -4.49 -10.75
N GLU A 20 -4.41 -4.83 -11.84
CA GLU A 20 -4.19 -6.22 -12.23
C GLU A 20 -2.74 -6.59 -11.91
N VAL A 21 -2.55 -7.69 -11.19
CA VAL A 21 -1.23 -8.15 -10.76
C VAL A 21 -0.85 -9.38 -11.55
N PHE A 22 0.35 -9.39 -12.10
CA PHE A 22 0.87 -10.49 -12.89
C PHE A 22 2.25 -10.93 -12.39
N GLU A 23 2.47 -12.23 -12.38
CA GLU A 23 3.78 -12.86 -12.17
C GLU A 23 4.39 -13.26 -13.52
N ALA A 24 5.71 -13.10 -13.66
CA ALA A 24 6.44 -13.54 -14.84
C ALA A 24 6.69 -15.06 -14.78
N ASP A 25 6.02 -15.81 -15.66
CA ASP A 25 6.34 -17.22 -15.88
C ASP A 25 7.38 -17.34 -16.99
N PHE A 26 8.65 -17.51 -16.60
CA PHE A 26 9.76 -17.68 -17.54
C PHE A 26 9.69 -18.98 -18.33
N HIS A 27 9.04 -20.02 -17.81
CA HIS A 27 8.92 -21.30 -18.52
C HIS A 27 8.02 -21.17 -19.75
N SER A 28 6.88 -20.49 -19.59
CA SER A 28 5.96 -20.22 -20.70
C SER A 28 6.21 -18.88 -21.40
N SER A 29 7.14 -18.06 -20.89
CA SER A 29 7.46 -16.71 -21.38
C SER A 29 6.23 -15.80 -21.44
N LYS A 30 5.40 -15.85 -20.39
CA LYS A 30 4.13 -15.11 -20.30
C LYS A 30 3.99 -14.44 -18.93
N TRP A 31 3.09 -13.46 -18.89
CA TRP A 31 2.59 -12.88 -17.65
C TRP A 31 1.33 -13.64 -17.23
N VAL A 32 1.30 -14.13 -16.00
CA VAL A 32 0.18 -14.90 -15.43
C VAL A 32 -0.47 -14.06 -14.34
N GLY A 33 -1.79 -13.85 -14.44
CA GLY A 33 -2.52 -13.09 -13.43
C GLY A 33 -2.50 -13.83 -12.09
N VAL A 34 -2.22 -13.12 -11.00
CA VAL A 34 -2.13 -13.69 -9.65
C VAL A 34 -3.02 -12.94 -8.66
N THR A 35 -3.59 -13.70 -7.72
CA THR A 35 -4.39 -13.18 -6.60
C THR A 35 -3.68 -13.33 -5.26
N SER A 36 -2.42 -13.75 -5.28
CA SER A 36 -1.55 -13.91 -4.11
C SER A 36 -0.11 -13.73 -4.56
N ILE A 37 0.68 -13.09 -3.71
CA ILE A 37 2.14 -12.94 -3.85
C ILE A 37 2.86 -13.72 -2.72
N GLY A 38 2.12 -14.50 -1.93
CA GLY A 38 2.60 -15.20 -0.73
C GLY A 38 1.95 -14.63 0.53
N ASP A 39 1.23 -15.48 1.27
CA ASP A 39 0.46 -15.12 2.47
C ASP A 39 1.25 -14.35 3.56
N ASP A 40 2.58 -14.49 3.55
CA ASP A 40 3.51 -13.86 4.47
C ASP A 40 4.37 -12.76 3.83
N GLN A 41 4.01 -12.31 2.62
CA GLN A 41 4.85 -11.40 1.81
C GLN A 41 4.07 -10.17 1.37
N VAL A 42 4.78 -9.05 1.30
CA VAL A 42 4.24 -7.79 0.78
C VAL A 42 5.21 -7.16 -0.20
N VAL A 43 4.67 -6.38 -1.14
CA VAL A 43 5.46 -5.59 -2.09
C VAL A 43 5.27 -4.12 -1.76
N PHE A 44 6.36 -3.38 -1.61
CA PHE A 44 6.36 -1.92 -1.61
C PHE A 44 6.74 -1.44 -3.00
N VAL A 45 5.99 -0.49 -3.54
CA VAL A 45 6.19 0.09 -4.87
C VAL A 45 6.16 1.61 -4.77
N SER A 46 7.15 2.24 -5.38
CA SER A 46 7.24 3.67 -5.66
C SER A 46 7.86 3.82 -7.06
N LYS A 47 7.93 5.03 -7.62
CA LYS A 47 8.48 5.22 -8.99
C LYS A 47 9.92 4.75 -9.12
N GLY A 48 10.73 4.96 -8.09
CA GLY A 48 12.17 4.69 -8.12
C GLY A 48 12.61 3.45 -7.35
N TYR A 49 11.70 2.87 -6.57
CA TYR A 49 12.06 1.78 -5.67
C TYR A 49 10.91 0.80 -5.52
N SER A 50 11.21 -0.48 -5.67
CA SER A 50 10.28 -1.56 -5.36
C SER A 50 11.02 -2.58 -4.50
N GLN A 51 10.37 -3.03 -3.44
CA GLN A 51 10.96 -4.00 -2.51
C GLN A 51 9.93 -5.03 -2.10
N TYR A 52 10.37 -6.28 -2.11
CA TYR A 52 9.61 -7.40 -1.62
C TYR A 52 10.08 -7.75 -0.21
N VAL A 53 9.14 -7.92 0.73
CA VAL A 53 9.44 -8.10 2.16
C VAL A 53 8.61 -9.23 2.72
N CYS A 54 9.29 -10.19 3.36
CA CYS A 54 8.63 -11.16 4.23
C CYS A 54 8.20 -10.48 5.53
N VAL A 55 6.92 -10.57 5.84
CA VAL A 55 6.28 -9.90 6.97
C VAL A 55 5.84 -10.84 8.10
N SER A 56 6.20 -12.11 8.01
CA SER A 56 5.94 -13.13 9.04
C SER A 56 6.33 -12.65 10.45
N GLN A 57 7.42 -11.90 10.57
CA GLN A 57 7.93 -11.35 11.83
C GLN A 57 7.21 -10.09 12.34
N TYR A 58 6.42 -9.41 11.50
CA TYR A 58 5.83 -8.10 11.80
C TYR A 58 4.36 -8.16 12.19
N LYS A 59 3.75 -9.35 12.32
CA LYS A 59 2.30 -9.53 12.50
C LYS A 59 1.47 -8.74 11.47
N LEU A 60 2.04 -8.51 10.28
CA LEU A 60 1.34 -7.92 9.16
C LEU A 60 0.75 -9.05 8.31
N ARG A 61 -0.40 -8.78 7.71
CA ARG A 61 -1.00 -9.65 6.71
C ARG A 61 -0.21 -9.51 5.40
N GLY A 62 0.20 -10.64 4.79
CA GLY A 62 0.79 -10.66 3.45
C GLY A 62 -0.26 -10.43 2.36
N ASP A 63 0.08 -10.79 1.12
CA ASP A 63 -0.75 -10.59 -0.07
C ASP A 63 -1.20 -9.14 -0.26
N ARG A 64 -0.28 -8.21 -0.01
CA ARG A 64 -0.52 -6.76 -0.09
C ARG A 64 0.55 -6.03 -0.87
N ILE A 65 0.10 -5.04 -1.63
CA ILE A 65 0.98 -4.10 -2.32
C ILE A 65 0.79 -2.72 -1.69
N PHE A 66 1.86 -2.18 -1.14
CA PHE A 66 1.96 -0.82 -0.62
C PHE A 66 2.49 0.09 -1.72
N ILE A 67 1.64 0.99 -2.20
CA ILE A 67 2.00 1.99 -3.20
C ILE A 67 2.30 3.27 -2.45
N LEU A 68 3.50 3.81 -2.63
CA LEU A 68 4.00 4.93 -1.84
C LEU A 68 4.03 6.19 -2.69
N ASP A 69 3.60 7.31 -2.10
CA ASP A 69 3.75 8.63 -2.70
C ASP A 69 5.21 9.09 -2.59
N ASP A 70 5.85 9.28 -3.74
CA ASP A 70 7.18 9.88 -3.83
C ASP A 70 7.15 11.36 -4.27
N GLY A 71 5.95 11.95 -4.35
CA GLY A 71 5.71 13.33 -4.73
C GLY A 71 5.90 13.60 -6.22
N THR A 72 5.95 12.56 -7.06
CA THR A 72 6.12 12.72 -8.52
C THR A 72 4.91 12.28 -9.34
N CYS A 73 3.91 11.67 -8.70
CA CYS A 73 2.72 11.11 -9.34
C CYS A 73 1.43 11.76 -8.81
N ASP A 74 1.34 13.09 -8.91
CA ASP A 74 0.22 13.89 -8.38
C ASP A 74 -1.17 13.41 -8.84
N TRP A 75 -1.27 12.84 -10.05
CA TRP A 75 -2.53 12.34 -10.60
C TRP A 75 -3.07 11.13 -9.82
N LEU A 76 -2.19 10.26 -9.33
CA LEU A 76 -2.54 9.05 -8.57
C LEU A 76 -3.04 9.42 -7.17
N TRP A 77 -2.47 10.48 -6.59
CA TRP A 77 -2.75 10.95 -5.24
C TRP A 77 -3.79 12.06 -5.20
N LYS A 78 -4.37 12.44 -6.34
CA LYS A 78 -5.33 13.54 -6.44
C LYS A 78 -6.60 13.21 -5.65
N GLY A 79 -6.84 13.98 -4.59
CA GLY A 79 -8.01 13.79 -3.71
C GLY A 79 -7.75 12.83 -2.54
N MET A 80 -6.60 12.15 -2.49
CA MET A 80 -6.18 11.38 -1.32
C MET A 80 -5.65 12.31 -0.20
N THR A 81 -5.86 11.87 1.03
CA THR A 81 -5.31 12.48 2.24
C THR A 81 -4.10 11.72 2.78
N SER A 82 -3.85 10.50 2.29
CA SER A 82 -2.70 9.68 2.66
C SER A 82 -1.57 9.79 1.64
N SER A 83 -0.35 9.53 2.09
CA SER A 83 0.87 9.43 1.29
C SER A 83 1.16 8.00 0.81
N TYR A 84 0.20 7.09 0.97
CA TYR A 84 0.30 5.73 0.46
C TYR A 84 -1.10 5.10 0.28
N ALA A 85 -1.13 4.04 -0.52
CA ALA A 85 -2.28 3.19 -0.73
C ALA A 85 -1.89 1.72 -0.53
N VAL A 86 -2.83 0.90 -0.11
CA VAL A 86 -2.64 -0.53 0.13
C VAL A 86 -3.64 -1.28 -0.74
N TYR A 87 -3.14 -2.03 -1.71
CA TYR A 87 -3.92 -2.97 -2.49
C TYR A 87 -3.86 -4.35 -1.84
N ASP A 88 -5.01 -4.88 -1.46
CA ASP A 88 -5.14 -6.23 -0.90
C ASP A 88 -5.50 -7.20 -2.04
N LEU A 89 -4.60 -8.13 -2.35
CA LEU A 89 -4.80 -9.05 -3.47
C LEU A 89 -5.93 -10.04 -3.20
N SER A 90 -6.27 -10.28 -1.93
CA SER A 90 -7.27 -11.28 -1.56
C SER A 90 -8.70 -10.86 -1.88
N ASP A 91 -8.99 -9.56 -1.83
CA ASP A 91 -10.31 -8.99 -2.14
C ASP A 91 -10.30 -8.03 -3.33
N GLY A 92 -9.12 -7.75 -3.90
CA GLY A 92 -8.92 -6.86 -5.03
C GLY A 92 -9.23 -5.40 -4.72
N ARG A 93 -9.15 -4.98 -3.45
CA ARG A 93 -9.51 -3.62 -3.03
C ARG A 93 -8.28 -2.78 -2.71
N THR A 94 -8.31 -1.54 -3.20
CA THR A 94 -7.36 -0.50 -2.81
C THR A 94 -7.93 0.30 -1.64
N THR A 95 -7.21 0.32 -0.53
CA THR A 95 -7.51 1.16 0.63
C THR A 95 -6.45 2.24 0.79
N SER A 96 -6.86 3.42 1.25
CA SER A 96 -5.92 4.47 1.63
C SER A 96 -6.05 4.69 3.13
N PRO A 97 -5.32 3.91 3.95
CA PRO A 97 -5.39 4.08 5.38
C PRO A 97 -4.83 5.45 5.73
N MET A 98 -5.67 6.26 6.35
CA MET A 98 -5.27 7.54 6.89
C MET A 98 -4.55 7.27 8.22
N PRO A 99 -3.27 7.67 8.37
CA PRO A 99 -2.64 7.65 9.68
C PRO A 99 -3.49 8.53 10.62
N SER A 100 -3.48 8.25 11.93
CA SER A 100 -4.18 9.07 12.94
C SER A 100 -3.54 10.46 13.15
N GLY A 101 -3.00 11.07 12.09
CA GLY A 101 -2.38 12.40 12.03
C GLY A 101 -2.31 12.89 10.58
N SER A 102 -2.38 14.20 10.36
CA SER A 102 -2.35 14.78 9.02
C SER A 102 -0.94 14.71 8.43
N PHE A 103 -0.63 13.67 7.65
CA PHE A 103 0.59 13.60 6.84
C PHE A 103 0.42 14.27 5.46
N LYS A 104 -0.45 15.29 5.38
CA LYS A 104 -0.45 16.20 4.23
C LYS A 104 0.62 17.24 4.46
N GLY A 105 1.79 17.09 3.84
CA GLY A 105 2.68 18.25 3.71
C GLY A 105 4.15 18.01 3.43
N GLU A 106 4.75 16.91 3.87
CA GLU A 106 6.18 16.71 3.64
C GLU A 106 6.39 15.26 3.28
N LYS A 107 6.85 15.04 2.03
CA LYS A 107 7.40 13.79 1.49
C LYS A 107 7.69 12.81 2.62
N ALA A 108 6.74 11.97 3.00
CA ALA A 108 6.98 10.93 3.97
C ALA A 108 7.79 9.90 3.19
N PRO A 109 9.13 9.90 3.27
CA PRO A 109 9.90 9.03 2.41
C PRO A 109 9.52 7.62 2.84
N ALA A 110 9.37 6.72 1.88
CA ALA A 110 9.20 5.28 2.08
C ALA A 110 10.06 4.70 3.24
N MET A 111 11.16 5.39 3.56
CA MET A 111 12.06 5.21 4.70
C MET A 111 11.40 5.00 6.08
N TRP A 112 10.18 5.50 6.36
CA TRP A 112 9.53 5.23 7.68
C TRP A 112 8.91 3.84 7.80
N LEU A 113 8.68 3.13 6.69
CA LEU A 113 8.03 1.82 6.69
C LEU A 113 9.00 0.66 6.87
N PHE A 114 10.29 0.91 6.77
CA PHE A 114 11.32 -0.10 6.99
C PHE A 114 12.05 0.24 8.29
N PRO A 115 12.13 -0.68 9.27
CA PRO A 115 13.08 -0.50 10.37
C PRO A 115 14.47 -0.32 9.74
N PRO A 116 15.29 0.66 10.20
CA PRO A 116 16.65 0.79 9.73
C PRO A 116 17.32 -0.56 9.93
N SER A 117 17.84 -1.13 8.83
CA SER A 117 18.45 -2.45 8.81
C SER A 117 19.25 -2.67 10.09
N VAL A 118 18.82 -3.64 10.91
CA VAL A 118 19.67 -4.08 12.02
C VAL A 118 20.89 -4.68 11.35
N MET A 119 22.00 -3.93 11.37
CA MET A 119 23.30 -4.42 10.94
C MET A 119 23.59 -5.70 11.75
N TRP A 120 23.74 -6.81 11.04
CA TRP A 120 24.46 -7.97 11.55
C TRP A 120 25.95 -7.75 11.33
#